data_AF-A0A1V5HQP4-F1
#
_entry.id   AF-A0A1V5HQP4-F1
#
_cell.length_a   1.000
_cell.length_b   1.000
_cell.length_c   1.000
_cell.angle_alpha   90.00
_cell.angle_beta   90.00
_cell.angle_gamma   90.00
#
_symmetry.space_group_name_H-M   'P 1'
#
loop_
_entity.id
_entity.type
_entity.pdbx_description
1 polymer ?
#
loop_
_entity_poly.entity_id
_entity_poly.type
_entity_poly.pdbx_seq_one_letter_code
_entity_poly.pdbx_strand_id
1 'polypeptide(L)'
;MKVLGRIFLIIAGVCFLANGIWGLVDLVKMGTPSGDGNYWFAYILLWFEVVVQILGGAGAIFYAIGFGPFRGWVGPVAIVILVLWIAGVISASITFAKDPAPENIWPVFQSSIIIAPVEVLYVLGYLFVPKKRG
;
A
#
# COMPACT_ATOMS: atom_id res chain seq x y z
N MET A 1 10.49 17.05 16.42
CA MET A 1 9.58 16.65 15.31
C MET A 1 10.30 16.00 14.12
N LYS A 2 11.48 16.47 13.68
CA LYS A 2 12.22 15.87 12.54
C LYS A 2 12.52 14.36 12.69
N VAL A 3 12.90 13.93 13.90
CA VAL A 3 13.28 12.54 14.19
C VAL A 3 12.06 11.62 14.19
N LEU A 4 10.96 12.06 14.81
CA LEU A 4 9.72 11.27 14.88
C LEU A 4 9.13 10.99 13.49
N GLY A 5 9.08 11.97 12.60
CA GLY A 5 8.60 11.77 11.23
C GLY A 5 9.45 10.77 10.43
N ARG A 6 10.77 10.77 10.63
CA ARG A 6 11.67 9.79 10.00
C ARG A 6 11.43 8.39 10.55
N ILE A 7 11.23 8.24 11.86
CA ILE A 7 10.92 6.95 12.48
C ILE A 7 9.62 6.38 11.90
N PHE A 8 8.55 7.20 11.81
CA PHE A 8 7.29 6.77 11.21
C PHE A 8 7.45 6.35 9.75
N LEU A 9 8.23 7.08 8.96
CA LEU A 9 8.52 6.72 7.56
C LEU A 9 9.33 5.42 7.45
N ILE A 10 10.30 5.19 8.34
CA ILE A 10 11.07 3.93 8.32
C ILE A 10 10.15 2.75 8.66
N ILE A 11 9.36 2.86 9.73
CA ILE A 11 8.42 1.81 10.14
C ILE A 11 7.43 1.54 9.00
N ALA A 12 6.81 2.61 8.47
CA ALA A 12 5.86 2.48 7.38
C ALA A 12 6.50 1.89 6.12
N GLY A 13 7.73 2.31 5.81
CA GLY A 13 8.47 1.85 4.64
C GLY A 13 8.82 0.37 4.71
N VAL A 14 9.25 -0.11 5.88
CA VAL A 14 9.55 -1.53 6.12
C VAL A 14 8.27 -2.37 6.04
N CYS A 15 7.18 -1.91 6.66
CA CYS A 15 5.90 -2.62 6.60
C CYS A 15 5.33 -2.70 5.18
N PHE A 16 5.40 -1.62 4.40
CA PHE A 16 4.99 -1.65 2.99
C PHE A 16 5.87 -2.55 2.13
N LEU A 17 7.18 -2.57 2.34
CA LEU A 17 8.06 -3.50 1.63
C LEU A 17 7.73 -4.95 1.99
N ALA A 18 7.56 -5.25 3.28
CA ALA A 18 7.22 -6.60 3.73
C ALA A 18 5.89 -7.08 3.13
N ASN A 19 4.85 -6.24 3.19
CA ASN A 19 3.54 -6.60 2.65
C ASN A 19 3.53 -6.65 1.12
N GLY A 20 4.19 -5.71 0.44
CA GLY A 20 4.32 -5.73 -1.01
C GLY A 20 5.06 -6.96 -1.52
N ILE A 21 6.15 -7.37 -0.86
CA ILE A 21 6.89 -8.60 -1.21
C ILE A 21 6.03 -9.83 -0.94
N TRP A 22 5.32 -9.88 0.20
CA TRP A 22 4.42 -10.99 0.50
C TRP A 22 3.29 -11.10 -0.53
N GLY A 23 2.62 -9.98 -0.83
CA GLY A 23 1.56 -9.92 -1.84
C GLY A 23 2.06 -10.28 -3.24
N LEU A 24 3.30 -9.91 -3.60
CA LEU A 24 3.92 -10.34 -4.85
C LEU A 24 4.07 -11.86 -4.92
N VAL A 25 4.55 -12.49 -3.83
CA VAL A 25 4.70 -13.94 -3.74
C VAL A 25 3.35 -14.64 -3.89
N ASP A 26 2.30 -14.12 -3.24
CA ASP A 26 0.96 -14.70 -3.31
C ASP A 26 0.33 -14.52 -4.70
N LEU A 27 0.46 -13.34 -5.31
CA LEU A 27 -0.04 -13.10 -6.68
C LEU A 27 0.64 -14.01 -7.72
N VAL A 28 1.94 -14.20 -7.61
CA VAL A 28 2.68 -15.11 -8.51
C VAL A 28 2.20 -16.55 -8.35
N LYS A 29 1.85 -16.98 -7.12
CA LYS A 29 1.33 -18.33 -6.85
C LYS A 29 -0.12 -18.52 -7.30
N MET A 30 -0.95 -17.49 -7.23
CA MET A 30 -2.37 -17.55 -7.61
C MET A 30 -2.57 -17.78 -9.11
N GLY A 31 -1.57 -17.47 -9.95
CA GLY A 31 -1.71 -17.56 -11.40
C GLY A 31 -2.71 -16.55 -11.95
N THR A 32 -2.94 -16.57 -13.27
CA THR A 32 -3.92 -15.66 -13.89
C THR A 32 -5.33 -16.22 -13.70
N PRO A 33 -6.26 -15.49 -13.06
CA PRO A 33 -7.61 -15.98 -12.86
C PRO A 33 -8.34 -16.18 -14.19
N SER A 34 -8.92 -17.37 -14.38
CA SER A 34 -9.80 -17.68 -15.51
C SER A 34 -11.26 -17.48 -15.09
N GLY A 35 -11.87 -16.35 -15.45
CA GLY A 35 -13.26 -16.06 -15.12
C GLY A 35 -13.61 -14.57 -15.18
N ASP A 36 -14.91 -14.28 -15.13
CA ASP A 36 -15.60 -13.00 -15.32
C ASP A 36 -14.82 -11.71 -15.00
N GLY A 37 -15.11 -10.64 -15.75
CA GLY A 37 -14.39 -9.35 -15.70
C GLY A 37 -14.21 -8.71 -14.32
N ASN A 38 -15.06 -9.05 -13.34
CA ASN A 38 -14.92 -8.58 -11.95
C ASN A 38 -13.69 -9.18 -11.24
N TYR A 39 -13.36 -10.46 -11.50
CA TYR A 39 -12.16 -11.10 -10.95
C TYR A 39 -10.88 -10.57 -11.59
N TRP A 40 -10.93 -10.28 -12.88
CA TRP A 40 -9.83 -9.64 -13.60
C TRP A 40 -9.51 -8.24 -13.08
N PHE A 41 -10.55 -7.43 -12.81
CA PHE A 41 -10.35 -6.09 -12.26
C PHE A 41 -9.74 -6.12 -10.86
N ALA A 42 -10.23 -7.00 -9.97
CA ALA A 42 -9.66 -7.19 -8.64
C ALA A 42 -8.19 -7.68 -8.69
N TYR A 43 -7.87 -8.59 -9.61
CA TYR A 43 -6.51 -9.09 -9.82
C TYR A 43 -5.54 -7.99 -10.28
N ILE A 44 -5.97 -7.14 -11.22
CA ILE A 44 -5.16 -6.00 -11.67
C ILE A 44 -4.94 -4.99 -10.54
N LEU A 45 -5.98 -4.72 -9.74
CA LEU A 45 -5.87 -3.84 -8.58
C LEU A 45 -4.85 -4.35 -7.57
N LEU A 46 -4.86 -5.66 -7.27
CA LEU A 46 -3.89 -6.27 -6.37
C LEU A 46 -2.45 -6.15 -6.88
N TRP A 47 -2.22 -6.38 -8.18
CA TRP A 47 -0.90 -6.16 -8.79
C TRP A 47 -0.44 -4.72 -8.68
N PHE A 48 -1.34 -3.77 -8.94
CA PHE A 48 -1.02 -2.35 -8.84
C PHE A 48 -0.73 -1.95 -7.39
N GLU A 49 -1.50 -2.47 -6.43
CA GLU A 49 -1.29 -2.26 -5.00
C GLU A 49 0.09 -2.75 -4.55
N VAL A 50 0.48 -3.98 -4.95
CA VAL A 50 1.80 -4.54 -4.65
C VAL A 50 2.94 -3.65 -5.17
N VAL A 51 2.84 -3.22 -6.43
CA VAL A 51 3.86 -2.33 -7.03
C VAL A 51 3.94 -1.02 -6.27
N VAL A 52 2.80 -0.40 -5.96
CA VAL A 52 2.74 0.87 -5.24
C VAL A 52 3.26 0.73 -3.81
N GLN A 53 2.97 -0.37 -3.12
CA GLN A 53 3.50 -0.62 -1.78
C GLN A 53 5.02 -0.81 -1.81
N ILE A 54 5.58 -1.54 -2.77
CA ILE A 54 7.04 -1.69 -2.89
C ILE A 54 7.71 -0.33 -3.16
N LEU A 55 7.18 0.42 -4.13
CA LEU A 55 7.71 1.74 -4.50
C LEU A 55 7.55 2.77 -3.37
N GLY A 56 6.40 2.77 -2.70
CA GLY A 56 6.12 3.61 -1.55
C GLY A 56 6.99 3.24 -0.36
N GLY A 57 7.18 1.93 -0.12
CA GLY A 57 8.03 1.43 0.97
C GLY A 57 9.49 1.83 0.80
N ALA A 58 10.05 1.60 -0.39
CA ALA A 58 11.39 2.06 -0.74
C ALA A 58 11.49 3.60 -0.66
N GLY A 59 10.52 4.31 -1.23
CA GLY A 59 10.45 5.77 -1.20
C GLY A 59 10.44 6.35 0.21
N ALA A 60 9.69 5.75 1.14
CA ALA A 60 9.65 6.15 2.56
C ALA A 60 11.02 6.07 3.20
N ILE A 61 11.71 4.93 3.02
CA ILE A 61 13.03 4.67 3.62
C ILE A 61 14.05 5.66 3.05
N PHE A 62 14.11 5.80 1.73
CA PHE A 62 15.03 6.74 1.07
C PHE A 62 14.76 8.19 1.47
N TYR A 63 13.50 8.58 1.64
CA TYR A 63 13.13 9.91 2.13
C TYR A 63 13.52 10.14 3.59
N ALA A 64 13.35 9.13 4.45
CA ALA A 64 13.72 9.19 5.85
C ALA A 64 15.23 9.37 6.06
N ILE A 65 16.06 8.67 5.27
CA ILE A 65 17.53 8.81 5.30
C ILE A 65 18.03 10.06 4.55
N GLY A 66 17.15 10.74 3.82
CA GLY A 66 17.43 12.04 3.20
C GLY A 66 17.98 11.99 1.78
N PHE A 67 17.86 10.87 1.06
CA PHE A 67 18.27 10.72 -0.34
C PHE A 67 17.42 11.64 -1.25
N GLY A 68 18.09 12.54 -1.97
CA GLY A 68 17.49 13.70 -2.65
C GLY A 68 16.35 13.43 -3.65
N PRO A 69 16.45 12.42 -4.54
CA PRO A 69 15.45 12.14 -5.57
C PRO A 69 14.04 11.81 -5.05
N PHE A 70 13.91 11.18 -3.88
CA PHE A 70 12.61 10.71 -3.38
C PHE A 70 11.80 11.77 -2.62
N ARG A 71 12.36 12.98 -2.42
CA ARG A 71 11.70 14.05 -1.65
C ARG A 71 10.42 14.59 -2.29
N GLY A 72 10.36 14.62 -3.62
CA GLY A 72 9.17 15.05 -4.37
C GLY A 72 8.15 13.92 -4.57
N TRP A 73 8.56 12.66 -4.40
CA TRP A 73 7.78 11.47 -4.77
C TRP A 73 6.94 10.91 -3.62
N VAL A 74 7.41 11.03 -2.38
CA VAL A 74 6.71 10.46 -1.21
C VAL A 74 5.30 11.03 -1.03
N GLY A 75 5.09 12.32 -1.31
CA GLY A 75 3.78 12.97 -1.21
C GLY A 75 2.75 12.41 -2.19
N PRO A 76 3.00 12.44 -3.52
CA PRO A 76 2.14 11.82 -4.50
C PRO A 76 1.88 10.33 -4.24
N VAL A 77 2.91 9.58 -3.84
CA VAL A 77 2.76 8.15 -3.51
C VAL A 77 1.87 7.93 -2.30
N ALA A 78 1.92 8.81 -1.27
CA ALA A 78 1.00 8.75 -0.13
C ALA A 78 -0.47 8.87 -0.57
N ILE A 79 -0.73 9.78 -1.52
CA ILE A 79 -2.08 10.00 -2.05
C ILE A 79 -2.54 8.79 -2.87
N VAL A 80 -1.67 8.25 -3.73
CA VAL A 80 -1.98 7.06 -4.53
C VAL A 80 -2.27 5.86 -3.63
N ILE A 81 -1.46 5.62 -2.60
CA ILE A 81 -1.67 4.55 -1.62
C ILE A 81 -3.04 4.71 -0.95
N LEU A 82 -3.35 5.90 -0.45
CA LEU A 82 -4.65 6.17 0.20
C LEU A 82 -5.83 5.92 -0.74
N VAL A 83 -5.74 6.36 -2.01
CA VAL A 83 -6.80 6.16 -3.00
C VAL A 83 -6.98 4.67 -3.33
N LEU A 84 -5.88 3.94 -3.50
CA LEU A 84 -5.91 2.50 -3.75
C LEU A 84 -6.47 1.72 -2.56
N TRP A 85 -6.13 2.12 -1.35
CA TRP A 85 -6.68 1.53 -0.15
C TRP A 85 -8.20 1.73 -0.07
N ILE A 86 -8.68 2.96 -0.28
CA ILE A 86 -10.13 3.24 -0.32
C ILE A 86 -10.81 2.40 -1.42
N ALA A 87 -10.23 2.36 -2.61
CA ALA A 87 -10.76 1.58 -3.72
C ALA A 87 -10.77 0.08 -3.42
N GLY A 88 -9.71 -0.45 -2.79
CA GLY A 88 -9.59 -1.83 -2.36
C GLY A 88 -10.63 -2.19 -1.30
N VAL A 89 -10.82 -1.34 -0.28
CA VAL A 89 -11.85 -1.52 0.75
C VAL A 89 -13.25 -1.52 0.15
N ILE A 90 -13.56 -0.58 -0.75
CA ILE A 90 -14.87 -0.51 -1.42
C ILE A 90 -15.09 -1.76 -2.29
N SER A 91 -14.11 -2.10 -3.13
CA SER A 91 -14.19 -3.26 -4.02
C SER A 91 -14.39 -4.54 -3.20
N ALA A 92 -13.57 -4.73 -2.18
CA ALA A 92 -13.65 -5.90 -1.32
C ALA A 92 -14.99 -5.97 -0.58
N SER A 93 -15.53 -4.83 -0.11
CA SER A 93 -16.85 -4.77 0.54
C SER A 93 -17.99 -5.16 -0.41
N ILE A 94 -17.92 -4.73 -1.67
CA ILE A 94 -18.90 -5.10 -2.71
C ILE A 94 -18.79 -6.59 -3.03
N THR A 95 -17.57 -7.13 -3.14
CA THR A 95 -17.36 -8.57 -3.40
C THR A 95 -17.84 -9.40 -2.21
N PHE A 96 -17.53 -9.01 -0.97
CA PHE A 96 -18.03 -9.67 0.25
C PHE A 96 -19.56 -9.72 0.33
N ALA A 97 -20.24 -8.65 -0.10
CA ALA A 97 -21.70 -8.61 -0.09
C ALA A 97 -22.35 -9.48 -1.17
N LYS A 98 -21.60 -9.90 -2.19
CA LYS A 98 -22.10 -10.62 -3.36
C LYS A 98 -21.62 -12.07 -3.45
N ASP A 99 -20.56 -12.43 -2.72
CA ASP A 99 -19.95 -13.76 -2.81
C ASP A 99 -20.50 -14.69 -1.71
N PRO A 100 -21.04 -15.87 -2.06
CA PRO A 100 -21.47 -16.87 -1.08
C PRO A 100 -20.31 -17.56 -0.33
N ALA A 101 -19.04 -17.40 -0.76
CA ALA A 101 -17.86 -18.03 -0.14
C ALA A 101 -16.80 -17.00 0.31
N PRO A 102 -17.05 -16.28 1.42
CA PRO A 102 -16.21 -15.17 1.91
C PRO A 102 -14.76 -15.57 2.26
N GLU A 103 -14.47 -16.85 2.49
CA GLU A 103 -13.13 -17.36 2.76
C GLU A 103 -12.11 -17.07 1.65
N ASN A 104 -12.54 -16.97 0.39
CA ASN A 104 -11.65 -16.71 -0.75
C ASN A 104 -11.23 -15.24 -0.88
N ILE A 105 -11.98 -14.32 -0.24
CA ILE A 105 -11.76 -12.86 -0.32
C ILE A 105 -11.18 -12.33 1.00
N TRP A 106 -11.34 -13.09 2.09
CA TRP A 106 -10.86 -12.72 3.42
C TRP A 106 -9.36 -12.38 3.50
N PRO A 107 -8.43 -13.09 2.82
CA PRO A 107 -7.01 -12.75 2.86
C PRO A 107 -6.71 -11.35 2.28
N VAL A 108 -7.42 -10.98 1.22
CA VAL A 108 -7.33 -9.65 0.60
C VAL A 108 -7.85 -8.58 1.57
N PHE A 109 -8.97 -8.85 2.22
CA PHE A 109 -9.57 -7.95 3.21
C PHE A 109 -8.68 -7.75 4.44
N GLN A 110 -8.07 -8.83 4.92
CA GLN A 110 -7.19 -8.84 6.07
C GLN A 110 -5.91 -8.03 5.78
N SER A 111 -5.33 -8.16 4.58
CA SER A 111 -4.17 -7.34 4.20
C SER A 111 -4.50 -5.84 4.19
N SER A 112 -5.66 -5.43 3.67
CA SER A 112 -6.05 -4.01 3.63
C SER A 112 -6.32 -3.41 5.01
N ILE A 113 -6.89 -4.19 5.96
CA ILE A 113 -7.14 -3.72 7.33
C ILE A 113 -5.83 -3.59 8.12
N ILE A 114 -4.93 -4.58 7.99
CA ILE A 114 -3.65 -4.58 8.72
C ILE A 114 -2.75 -3.44 8.26
N ILE A 115 -2.88 -3.01 7.00
CA ILE A 115 -2.02 -1.97 6.43
C ILE A 115 -2.52 -0.54 6.67
N ALA A 116 -3.80 -0.35 6.98
CA ALA A 116 -4.35 0.99 7.23
C ALA A 116 -3.59 1.80 8.30
N PRO A 117 -3.17 1.23 9.46
CA PRO A 117 -2.32 1.94 10.41
C PRO A 117 -0.94 2.32 9.85
N VAL A 118 -0.40 1.50 8.96
CA VAL A 118 0.89 1.72 8.29
C VAL A 118 0.80 2.90 7.32
N GLU A 119 -0.31 3.01 6.58
CA GLU A 119 -0.59 4.15 5.71
C GLU A 119 -0.72 5.45 6.48
N VAL A 120 -1.41 5.41 7.63
CA VAL A 120 -1.50 6.56 8.54
C VAL A 120 -0.10 6.97 9.02
N LEU A 121 0.75 6.02 9.42
CA LEU A 121 2.14 6.30 9.79
C LEU A 121 2.94 6.89 8.64
N TYR A 122 2.73 6.42 7.41
CA TYR A 122 3.38 6.96 6.22
C TYR A 122 3.01 8.42 5.98
N VAL A 123 1.70 8.74 6.01
CA VAL A 123 1.18 10.11 5.83
C VAL A 123 1.66 11.03 6.95
N LEU A 124 1.53 10.61 8.21
CA LEU A 124 1.99 11.38 9.36
C LEU A 124 3.50 11.60 9.30
N GLY A 125 4.26 10.58 8.95
CA GLY A 125 5.71 10.65 8.74
C GLY A 125 6.09 11.70 7.70
N TYR A 126 5.40 11.72 6.56
CA TYR A 126 5.58 12.74 5.52
C TYR A 126 5.27 14.16 6.02
N LEU A 127 4.17 14.34 6.77
CA LEU A 127 3.79 15.65 7.31
C LEU A 127 4.76 16.17 8.38
N PHE A 128 5.34 15.27 9.19
CA PHE A 128 6.25 15.65 10.28
C PHE A 128 7.71 15.83 9.86
N VAL A 129 8.12 15.37 8.67
CA VAL A 129 9.44 15.68 8.10
C VAL A 129 9.37 17.07 7.46
N PRO A 130 10.07 18.08 8.01
CA PRO A 130 10.01 19.43 7.48
C PRO A 130 10.61 19.48 6.08
N LYS A 131 9.78 19.96 5.15
CA LYS A 131 10.18 20.28 3.78
C LYS A 131 11.16 21.44 3.87
N LYS A 132 12.38 21.29 3.35
CA LYS A 132 13.24 22.46 3.12
C LYS A 132 12.47 23.32 2.12
N ARG A 133 11.95 24.47 2.56
CA ARG A 133 11.54 25.53 1.65
C ARG A 133 12.81 25.91 0.89
N GLY A 134 12.80 25.65 -0.43
CA GLY A 134 13.82 26.17 -1.33
C GLY A 134 13.79 27.68 -1.34
#